data_AF-A0A9E0IL12-F1
#
_entry.id   AF-A0A9E0IL12-F1
#
_cell.length_a   1.000
_cell.length_b   1.000
_cell.length_c   1.000
_cell.angle_alpha   90.00
_cell.angle_beta   90.00
_cell.angle_gamma   90.00
#
_symmetry.space_group_name_H-M   'P 1'
#
loop_
_entity.id
_entity.type
_entity.pdbx_description
1 polymer ?
#
loop_
_entity_poly.entity_id
_entity_poly.type
_entity_poly.pdbx_seq_one_letter_code
_entity_poly.pdbx_strand_id
1 'polypeptide(L)'
;MSLFMHHFHRLLARCQNVLRGRCENLWAAEEPCVTRLLEPETVVAKLVYAAANPVKDHLVSRAVQWPGVNTYKQLKAGKPLRARRPRFYFAADGDMPAEVTRPLTIPPELGPRDQVIAAVVAGVEEVERAARAGLSKSGERVVGRRGILRQSWRARPSSPRPVRHLRPRFAGKESVRRLALAGYRDFLSAYRAARRAWLAGIDVIFPAGTYQLARFAPIRVAPLISTG
;
A
#
# COMPACT_ATOMS: atom_id res chain seq x y z
N MET A 1 -2.39 -8.94 -10.40
CA MET A 1 -2.68 -8.50 -9.01
C MET A 1 -2.43 -9.66 -8.05
N SER A 2 -1.82 -9.45 -6.88
CA SER A 2 -1.62 -10.54 -5.90
C SER A 2 -2.96 -11.08 -5.39
N LEU A 3 -2.97 -12.33 -4.95
CA LEU A 3 -4.16 -12.97 -4.34
C LEU A 3 -4.73 -12.16 -3.18
N PHE A 4 -3.84 -11.67 -2.33
CA PHE A 4 -4.18 -10.80 -1.22
C PHE A 4 -4.92 -9.54 -1.68
N MET A 5 -4.34 -8.78 -2.63
CA MET A 5 -4.94 -7.54 -3.13
C MET A 5 -6.30 -7.79 -3.79
N HIS A 6 -6.40 -8.88 -4.57
CA HIS A 6 -7.68 -9.28 -5.16
C HIS A 6 -8.75 -9.52 -4.09
N HIS A 7 -8.43 -10.35 -3.10
CA HIS A 7 -9.37 -10.71 -2.06
C HIS A 7 -9.75 -9.50 -1.19
N PHE A 8 -8.77 -8.69 -0.80
CA PHE A 8 -8.96 -7.46 -0.03
C PHE A 8 -9.85 -6.46 -0.79
N HIS A 9 -9.50 -6.12 -2.04
CA HIS A 9 -10.30 -5.17 -2.84
C HIS A 9 -11.72 -5.66 -3.06
N ARG A 10 -11.92 -6.96 -3.33
CA ARG A 10 -13.24 -7.56 -3.53
C ARG A 10 -14.10 -7.46 -2.27
N LEU A 11 -13.58 -7.88 -1.12
CA LEU A 11 -14.34 -7.85 0.13
C LEU A 11 -14.63 -6.42 0.59
N LEU A 12 -13.64 -5.53 0.51
CA LEU A 12 -13.82 -4.14 0.89
C LEU A 12 -14.82 -3.43 -0.04
N ALA A 13 -14.77 -3.70 -1.34
CA ALA A 13 -15.73 -3.16 -2.31
C ALA A 13 -17.17 -3.50 -1.95
N ARG A 14 -17.46 -4.79 -1.79
CA ARG A 14 -18.82 -5.26 -1.50
C ARG A 14 -19.31 -4.75 -0.15
N CYS A 15 -18.46 -4.82 0.88
CA CYS A 15 -18.79 -4.35 2.22
C CYS A 15 -19.15 -2.84 2.22
N GLN A 16 -18.35 -2.00 1.55
CA GLN A 16 -18.65 -0.56 1.47
C GLN A 16 -19.86 -0.26 0.59
N ASN A 17 -20.05 -0.98 -0.51
CA ASN A 17 -21.23 -0.80 -1.36
C ASN A 17 -22.52 -1.07 -0.58
N VAL A 18 -22.57 -2.16 0.20
CA VAL A 18 -23.71 -2.45 1.10
C VAL A 18 -23.88 -1.35 2.15
N LEU A 19 -22.81 -0.94 2.83
CA LEU A 19 -22.86 0.13 3.84
C LEU A 19 -23.41 1.46 3.28
N ARG A 20 -23.15 1.75 2.01
CA ARG A 20 -23.48 3.02 1.37
C ARG A 20 -24.71 2.95 0.46
N GLY A 21 -25.36 1.80 0.34
CA GLY A 21 -26.47 1.59 -0.59
C GLY A 21 -26.08 1.86 -2.05
N ARG A 22 -24.83 1.52 -2.42
CA ARG A 22 -24.31 1.71 -3.79
C ARG A 22 -24.24 0.38 -4.53
N CYS A 23 -24.40 0.45 -5.84
CA CYS A 23 -24.04 -0.60 -6.78
C CYS A 23 -22.80 -0.18 -7.60
N GLU A 24 -22.34 -1.05 -8.50
CA GLU A 24 -21.19 -0.85 -9.39
C GLU A 24 -19.80 -0.76 -8.72
N ASN A 25 -18.85 -0.18 -9.46
CA ASN A 25 -17.44 -0.13 -9.12
C ASN A 25 -17.18 0.81 -7.93
N LEU A 26 -16.66 0.27 -6.82
CA LEU A 26 -16.09 1.07 -5.74
C LEU A 26 -14.71 1.64 -6.13
N TRP A 27 -13.89 0.81 -6.78
CA TRP A 27 -12.54 1.14 -7.19
C TRP A 27 -12.53 1.71 -8.61
N ALA A 28 -11.50 2.50 -8.93
CA ALA A 28 -11.21 2.82 -10.32
C ALA A 28 -10.97 1.52 -11.12
N ALA A 29 -11.34 1.52 -12.40
CA ALA A 29 -11.15 0.37 -13.28
C ALA A 29 -9.65 0.08 -13.56
N GLU A 30 -8.79 1.06 -13.31
CA GLU A 30 -7.34 0.93 -13.43
C GLU A 30 -6.76 -0.06 -12.42
N GLU A 31 -5.69 -0.74 -12.81
CA GLU A 31 -4.98 -1.62 -11.87
C GLU A 31 -4.41 -0.84 -10.66
N PRO A 32 -4.38 -1.43 -9.46
CA PRO A 32 -3.71 -0.81 -8.33
C PRO A 32 -2.21 -0.64 -8.61
N CYS A 33 -1.66 0.50 -8.21
CA CYS A 33 -0.22 0.72 -8.25
C CYS A 33 0.45 -0.07 -7.12
N VAL A 34 1.19 -1.13 -7.49
CA VAL A 34 2.03 -1.89 -6.56
C VAL A 34 3.49 -1.59 -6.86
N THR A 35 4.13 -0.89 -5.93
CA THR A 35 5.52 -0.44 -6.05
C THR A 35 6.40 -1.26 -5.12
N ARG A 36 7.44 -1.90 -5.67
CA ARG A 36 8.48 -2.57 -4.87
C ARG A 36 9.44 -1.52 -4.32
N LEU A 37 9.59 -1.51 -3.00
CA LEU A 37 10.53 -0.64 -2.29
C LEU A 37 11.86 -1.39 -2.21
N LEU A 38 12.92 -0.80 -2.74
CA LEU A 38 14.17 -1.51 -3.00
C LEU A 38 15.16 -1.44 -1.83
N GLU A 39 15.03 -0.44 -0.96
CA GLU A 39 15.97 -0.17 0.14
C GLU A 39 15.21 0.09 1.45
N PRO A 40 15.76 -0.31 2.62
CA PRO A 40 15.13 -0.07 3.93
C PRO A 40 14.77 1.40 4.16
N GLU A 41 15.63 2.34 3.77
CA GLU A 41 15.38 3.78 3.92
C GLU A 41 14.18 4.23 3.08
N THR A 42 13.97 3.60 1.92
CA THR A 42 12.78 3.85 1.07
C THR A 42 11.51 3.33 1.75
N VAL A 43 11.60 2.20 2.47
CA VAL A 43 10.48 1.68 3.26
C VAL A 43 10.15 2.65 4.40
N VAL A 44 11.14 3.09 5.16
CA VAL A 44 10.96 4.08 6.24
C VAL A 44 10.35 5.37 5.69
N ALA A 45 10.87 5.92 4.59
CA ALA A 45 10.33 7.11 3.95
C ALA A 45 8.85 6.94 3.53
N LYS A 46 8.46 5.76 3.04
CA LYS A 46 7.06 5.46 2.70
C LYS A 46 6.17 5.28 3.93
N LEU A 47 6.69 4.73 5.03
CA LEU A 47 5.96 4.67 6.30
C LEU A 47 5.70 6.08 6.86
N VAL A 48 6.71 6.96 6.83
CA VAL A 48 6.57 8.38 7.20
C VAL A 48 5.53 9.05 6.32
N TYR A 49 5.61 8.89 5.00
CA TYR A 49 4.64 9.44 4.06
C TYR A 49 3.21 8.95 4.39
N ALA A 50 3.00 7.65 4.56
CA ALA A 50 1.68 7.10 4.86
C ALA A 50 1.12 7.63 6.19
N ALA A 51 1.97 7.81 7.20
CA ALA A 51 1.57 8.33 8.51
C ALA A 51 1.25 9.84 8.47
N ALA A 52 2.07 10.64 7.77
CA ALA A 52 2.05 12.09 7.85
C ALA A 52 1.40 12.78 6.63
N ASN A 53 0.93 12.06 5.62
CA ASN A 53 0.21 12.66 4.48
C ASN A 53 -0.99 13.54 4.92
N PRO A 54 -1.82 13.14 5.92
CA PRO A 54 -2.87 14.01 6.42
C PRO A 54 -2.38 15.33 7.05
N VAL A 55 -1.14 15.37 7.54
CA VAL A 55 -0.53 16.59 8.08
C VAL A 55 -0.05 17.49 6.94
N LYS A 56 0.60 16.89 5.95
CA LYS A 56 1.05 17.58 4.74
C LYS A 56 -0.10 18.24 3.98
N ASP A 57 -1.26 17.58 3.94
CA ASP A 57 -2.47 18.08 3.28
C ASP A 57 -3.30 19.02 4.19
N HIS A 58 -2.73 19.50 5.30
CA HIS A 58 -3.35 20.41 6.26
C HIS A 58 -4.71 19.91 6.81
N LEU A 59 -4.93 18.60 6.87
CA LEU A 59 -6.15 18.03 7.43
C LEU A 59 -6.08 18.01 8.97
N VAL A 60 -4.92 17.71 9.52
CA VAL A 60 -4.64 17.68 10.97
C VAL A 60 -3.26 18.25 11.26
N SER A 61 -3.04 18.76 12.49
CA SER A 61 -1.72 19.30 12.86
C SER A 61 -0.74 18.23 13.35
N ARG A 62 -1.25 17.07 13.78
CA ARG A 62 -0.46 15.89 14.15
C ARG A 62 -1.01 14.63 13.51
N ALA A 63 -0.13 13.72 13.08
CA ALA A 63 -0.50 12.46 12.44
C ALA A 63 -1.45 11.63 13.31
N VAL A 64 -1.23 11.63 14.63
CA VAL A 64 -2.06 10.91 15.62
C VAL A 64 -3.50 11.43 15.74
N GLN A 65 -3.81 12.61 15.21
CA GLN A 65 -5.16 13.19 15.22
C GLN A 65 -6.01 12.77 14.04
N TRP A 66 -5.42 12.12 13.03
CA TRP A 66 -6.14 11.63 11.86
C TRP A 66 -7.24 10.64 12.26
N PRO A 67 -8.52 10.91 11.91
CA PRO A 67 -9.62 10.02 12.29
C PRO A 67 -9.81 8.81 11.36
N GLY A 68 -9.15 8.79 10.20
CA GLY A 68 -9.21 7.67 9.26
C GLY A 68 -8.23 6.54 9.61
N VAL A 69 -8.12 5.56 8.70
CA VAL A 69 -7.18 4.43 8.87
C VAL A 69 -5.74 4.95 8.89
N ASN A 70 -5.04 4.71 9.99
CA ASN A 70 -3.62 5.00 10.17
C ASN A 70 -3.09 4.14 11.33
N THR A 71 -1.92 3.53 11.14
CA THR A 71 -1.30 2.59 12.10
C THR A 71 -0.20 3.24 12.94
N TYR A 72 0.16 4.49 12.67
CA TYR A 72 1.27 5.20 13.31
C TYR A 72 1.16 5.25 14.83
N LYS A 73 -0.04 5.52 15.38
CA LYS A 73 -0.27 5.56 16.83
C LYS A 73 0.06 4.23 17.50
N GLN A 74 -0.38 3.12 16.90
CA GLN A 74 -0.14 1.78 17.41
C GLN A 74 1.33 1.39 17.24
N LEU A 75 1.93 1.72 16.10
CA LEU A 75 3.35 1.48 15.83
C LEU A 75 4.23 2.19 16.87
N LYS A 76 4.02 3.50 17.09
CA LYS A 76 4.74 4.31 18.08
C LYS A 76 4.57 3.77 19.50
N ALA A 77 3.39 3.26 19.84
CA ALA A 77 3.09 2.73 21.17
C ALA A 77 3.48 1.25 21.35
N GLY A 78 3.99 0.57 20.31
CA GLY A 78 4.24 -0.87 20.33
C GLY A 78 2.98 -1.72 20.58
N LYS A 79 1.80 -1.21 20.21
CA LYS A 79 0.51 -1.87 20.44
C LYS A 79 0.04 -2.62 19.19
N PRO A 80 -0.68 -3.74 19.33
CA PRO A 80 -1.27 -4.42 18.18
C PRO A 80 -2.42 -3.60 17.58
N LEU A 81 -2.76 -3.91 16.34
CA LEU A 81 -4.02 -3.51 15.72
C LEU A 81 -5.10 -4.50 16.11
N ARG A 82 -6.28 -3.98 16.46
CA ARG A 82 -7.48 -4.76 16.73
C ARG A 82 -8.59 -4.30 15.80
N ALA A 83 -9.18 -5.24 15.07
CA ALA A 83 -10.25 -4.97 14.12
C ALA A 83 -11.44 -5.91 14.40
N ARG A 84 -12.64 -5.35 14.41
CA ARG A 84 -13.89 -6.09 14.55
C ARG A 84 -14.54 -6.27 13.20
N ARG A 85 -15.13 -7.43 12.98
CA ARG A 85 -15.92 -7.71 11.78
C ARG A 85 -17.15 -6.80 11.71
N PRO A 86 -17.39 -6.15 10.56
CA PRO A 86 -18.63 -5.40 10.33
C PRO A 86 -19.87 -6.31 10.41
N ARG A 87 -20.84 -5.92 11.25
CA ARG A 87 -22.08 -6.68 11.48
C ARG A 87 -23.08 -6.66 10.32
N PHE A 88 -22.94 -5.69 9.41
CA PHE A 88 -23.93 -5.42 8.35
C PHE A 88 -23.64 -6.12 7.01
N TYR A 89 -22.53 -6.87 6.89
CA TYR A 89 -22.13 -7.48 5.62
C TYR A 89 -21.69 -8.93 5.76
N PHE A 90 -20.90 -9.25 6.78
CA PHE A 90 -20.37 -10.60 6.95
C PHE A 90 -21.31 -11.44 7.82
N ALA A 91 -21.60 -12.67 7.38
CA ALA A 91 -22.43 -13.63 8.11
C ALA A 91 -21.89 -13.88 9.53
N ALA A 92 -22.78 -13.93 10.52
CA ALA A 92 -22.43 -14.08 11.93
C ALA A 92 -21.67 -15.39 12.20
N ASP A 93 -22.06 -16.44 11.50
CA ASP A 93 -21.63 -17.84 11.53
C ASP A 93 -20.68 -18.23 10.38
N GLY A 94 -20.21 -17.25 9.59
CA GLY A 94 -19.28 -17.51 8.48
C GLY A 94 -17.80 -17.52 8.89
N ASP A 95 -16.92 -17.81 7.93
CA ASP A 95 -15.47 -17.97 8.14
C ASP A 95 -14.73 -16.73 8.64
N MET A 96 -15.33 -15.54 8.56
CA MET A 96 -14.66 -14.31 9.00
C MET A 96 -14.75 -14.17 10.53
N PRO A 97 -13.63 -14.15 11.26
CA PRO A 97 -13.64 -14.04 12.71
C PRO A 97 -14.36 -12.77 13.17
N ALA A 98 -15.08 -12.84 14.29
CA ALA A 98 -15.73 -11.66 14.89
C ALA A 98 -14.73 -10.54 15.22
N GLU A 99 -13.49 -10.93 15.55
CA GLU A 99 -12.40 -10.02 15.87
C GLU A 99 -11.05 -10.63 15.51
N VAL A 100 -10.13 -9.77 15.07
CA VAL A 100 -8.73 -10.13 14.84
C VAL A 100 -7.84 -9.10 15.52
N THR A 101 -6.82 -9.60 16.21
CA THR A 101 -5.72 -8.82 16.74
C THR A 101 -4.43 -9.20 16.00
N ARG A 102 -3.70 -8.22 15.48
CA ARG A 102 -2.43 -8.44 14.77
C ARG A 102 -1.34 -7.52 15.31
N PRO A 103 -0.16 -8.05 15.66
CA PRO A 103 0.99 -7.22 15.98
C PRO A 103 1.45 -6.45 14.73
N LEU A 104 2.02 -5.26 14.96
CA LEU A 104 2.73 -4.52 13.93
C LEU A 104 4.20 -4.95 13.97
N THR A 105 4.55 -5.92 13.13
CA THR A 105 5.90 -6.47 13.04
C THR A 105 6.74 -5.65 12.08
N ILE A 106 7.95 -5.28 12.51
CA ILE A 106 9.00 -4.77 11.62
C ILE A 106 9.76 -5.98 11.08
N PRO A 107 9.75 -6.20 9.75
CA PRO A 107 10.52 -7.29 9.16
C PRO A 107 12.03 -7.15 9.47
N PRO A 108 12.73 -8.23 9.83
CA PRO A 108 14.15 -8.19 10.19
C PRO A 108 15.05 -7.57 9.12
N GLU A 109 14.70 -7.71 7.85
CA GLU A 109 15.42 -7.12 6.71
C GLU A 109 15.42 -5.58 6.71
N LEU A 110 14.57 -4.94 7.52
CA LEU A 110 14.59 -3.48 7.71
C LEU A 110 15.54 -3.04 8.83
N GLY A 111 16.15 -3.99 9.54
CA GLY A 111 17.03 -3.74 10.68
C GLY A 111 16.31 -3.80 12.04
N PRO A 112 17.01 -3.42 13.12
CA PRO A 112 16.47 -3.51 14.47
C PRO A 112 15.17 -2.72 14.63
N ARG A 113 14.13 -3.37 15.15
CA ARG A 113 12.78 -2.83 15.31
C ARG A 113 12.77 -1.41 15.87
N ASP A 114 13.48 -1.19 16.97
CA ASP A 114 13.41 0.08 17.69
C ASP A 114 14.09 1.22 16.93
N GLN A 115 15.15 0.91 16.15
CA GLN A 115 15.80 1.88 15.26
C GLN A 115 14.87 2.29 14.12
N VAL A 116 14.18 1.32 13.50
CA VAL A 116 13.21 1.59 12.43
C VAL A 116 12.05 2.44 12.96
N ILE A 117 11.50 2.10 14.13
CA ILE A 117 10.41 2.88 14.75
C ILE A 117 10.90 4.29 15.10
N ALA A 118 12.09 4.43 15.68
CA ALA A 118 12.67 5.74 15.98
C ALA A 118 12.83 6.60 14.72
N ALA A 119 13.32 6.03 13.62
CA ALA A 119 13.46 6.72 12.33
C ALA A 119 12.10 7.16 11.77
N VAL A 120 11.07 6.31 11.86
CA VAL A 120 9.70 6.69 11.45
C VAL A 120 9.14 7.80 12.34
N VAL A 121 9.34 7.73 13.66
CA VAL A 121 8.86 8.76 14.60
C VAL A 121 9.53 10.09 14.31
N ALA A 122 10.86 10.12 14.19
CA ALA A 122 11.62 11.33 13.86
C ALA A 122 11.18 11.94 12.52
N GLY A 123 10.99 11.10 11.50
CA GLY A 123 10.52 11.55 10.18
C GLY A 123 9.10 12.14 10.21
N VAL A 124 8.19 11.59 11.02
CA VAL A 124 6.84 12.16 11.19
C VAL A 124 6.91 13.50 11.94
N GLU A 125 7.72 13.58 12.99
CA GLU A 125 7.91 14.82 13.77
C GLU A 125 8.52 15.95 12.93
N GLU A 126 9.42 15.61 11.99
CA GLU A 126 9.94 16.54 10.98
C GLU A 126 8.83 17.09 10.09
N VAL A 127 7.99 16.22 9.53
CA VAL A 127 6.87 16.65 8.67
C VAL A 127 5.88 17.52 9.45
N GLU A 128 5.58 17.17 10.70
CA GLU A 128 4.71 17.97 11.57
C GLU A 128 5.27 19.36 11.84
N ARG A 129 6.58 19.47 12.09
CA ARG A 129 7.26 20.74 12.33
C ARG A 129 7.31 21.60 11.06
N ALA A 130 7.67 21.01 9.93
CA ALA A 130 7.70 21.67 8.64
C ALA A 130 6.31 22.18 8.23
N ALA A 131 5.26 21.38 8.40
CA ALA A 131 3.89 21.78 8.13
C ALA A 131 3.44 22.94 9.02
N ARG A 132 3.79 22.89 10.33
CA ARG A 132 3.49 23.99 11.27
C ARG A 132 4.17 25.30 10.87
N ALA A 133 5.45 25.22 10.48
CA ALA A 133 6.19 26.39 9.99
C ALA A 133 5.58 26.95 8.69
N GLY A 134 5.13 26.08 7.77
CA GLY A 134 4.44 26.48 6.54
C GLY A 134 3.11 27.19 6.78
N LEU A 135 2.29 26.67 7.71
CA LEU A 135 1.02 27.30 8.11
C LEU A 135 1.24 28.67 8.74
N SER A 136 2.27 28.80 9.58
CA SER A 136 2.62 30.09 10.20
C SER A 136 3.00 31.17 9.17
N LYS A 137 3.55 30.77 8.02
CA LYS A 137 3.96 31.71 6.96
C LYS A 137 2.82 32.03 5.98
N SER A 138 1.98 31.05 5.68
CA SER A 138 0.88 31.18 4.70
C SER A 138 -0.41 31.72 5.29
N GLY A 139 -0.62 31.61 6.62
CA GLY A 139 -1.89 31.94 7.27
C GLY A 139 -2.99 30.89 7.06
N GLU A 140 -2.68 29.78 6.39
CA GLU A 140 -3.61 28.67 6.20
C GLU A 140 -3.99 28.02 7.54
N ARG A 141 -5.13 27.31 7.56
CA ARG A 141 -5.64 26.63 8.75
C ARG A 141 -5.83 25.16 8.49
N VAL A 142 -5.57 24.34 9.51
CA VAL A 142 -5.90 22.92 9.45
C VAL A 142 -7.42 22.71 9.53
N VAL A 143 -7.93 21.73 8.78
CA VAL A 143 -9.37 21.36 8.79
C VAL A 143 -9.80 20.88 10.18
N GLY A 144 -8.96 20.06 10.81
CA GLY A 144 -9.17 19.49 12.13
C GLY A 144 -10.14 18.29 12.13
N ARG A 145 -10.00 17.45 13.17
CA ARG A 145 -10.74 16.19 13.31
C ARG A 145 -12.26 16.33 13.17
N ARG A 146 -12.84 17.37 13.81
CA ARG A 146 -14.29 17.64 13.73
C ARG A 146 -14.72 18.01 12.31
N GLY A 147 -13.93 18.82 11.60
CA GLY A 147 -14.18 19.19 10.22
C GLY A 147 -14.18 17.98 9.30
N ILE A 148 -13.16 17.11 9.42
CA ILE A 148 -13.03 15.88 8.63
C ILE A 148 -14.23 14.95 8.84
N LEU A 149 -14.62 14.70 10.09
CA LEU A 149 -15.72 13.77 10.38
C LEU A 149 -17.10 14.27 9.94
N ARG A 150 -17.28 15.58 9.74
CA ARG A 150 -18.51 16.16 9.19
C ARG A 150 -18.60 16.07 7.67
N GLN A 151 -17.50 15.75 6.99
CA GLN A 151 -17.52 15.65 5.54
C GLN A 151 -18.45 14.52 5.09
N SER A 152 -19.33 14.83 4.15
CA SER A 152 -20.15 13.82 3.50
C SER A 152 -19.24 12.88 2.71
N TRP A 153 -19.47 11.57 2.82
CA TRP A 153 -18.78 10.59 1.99
C TRP A 153 -19.09 10.76 0.48
N ARG A 154 -20.17 11.47 0.14
CA ARG A 154 -20.54 11.83 -1.24
C ARG A 154 -19.84 13.09 -1.74
N ALA A 155 -19.15 13.83 -0.87
CA ALA A 155 -18.42 15.02 -1.28
C ALA A 155 -17.29 14.64 -2.25
N ARG A 156 -17.08 15.51 -3.25
CA ARG A 156 -15.97 15.40 -4.20
C ARG A 156 -15.30 16.77 -4.35
N PRO A 157 -13.99 16.82 -4.62
CA PRO A 157 -13.34 18.06 -4.99
C PRO A 157 -14.01 18.68 -6.21
N SER A 158 -14.11 20.02 -6.24
CA SER A 158 -14.55 20.78 -7.42
C SER A 158 -13.41 21.04 -8.40
N SER A 159 -12.15 20.91 -7.96
CA SER A 159 -10.99 21.12 -8.80
C SER A 159 -10.71 19.92 -9.72
N PRO A 160 -10.23 20.16 -10.95
CA PRO A 160 -9.77 19.08 -11.82
C PRO A 160 -8.67 18.28 -11.14
N ARG A 161 -8.74 16.95 -11.28
CA ARG A 161 -7.65 16.09 -10.83
C ARG A 161 -6.43 16.32 -11.75
N PRO A 162 -5.25 16.66 -11.20
CA PRO A 162 -4.05 16.76 -12.01
C PRO A 162 -3.73 15.40 -12.64
N VAL A 163 -3.44 15.41 -13.94
CA VAL A 163 -3.09 14.20 -14.68
C VAL A 163 -1.74 13.69 -14.18
N ARG A 164 -1.70 12.44 -13.72
CA ARG A 164 -0.48 11.78 -13.25
C ARG A 164 -0.19 10.58 -14.16
N HIS A 165 0.89 10.65 -14.92
CA HIS A 165 1.29 9.56 -15.83
C HIS A 165 2.23 8.53 -15.17
N LEU A 166 2.82 8.85 -14.02
CA LEU A 166 3.83 8.00 -13.41
C LEU A 166 3.20 6.89 -12.56
N ARG A 167 3.43 5.64 -12.95
CA ARG A 167 3.07 4.43 -12.18
C ARG A 167 4.33 3.62 -11.89
N PRO A 168 5.11 4.00 -10.85
CA PRO A 168 6.43 3.43 -10.63
C PRO A 168 6.30 1.99 -10.13
N ARG A 169 6.95 1.05 -10.83
CA ARG A 169 7.10 -0.34 -10.37
C ARG A 169 8.10 -0.47 -9.23
N PHE A 170 9.11 0.39 -9.23
CA PHE A 170 10.22 0.37 -8.28
C PHE A 170 10.40 1.76 -7.65
N ALA A 171 10.64 1.79 -6.34
CA ALA A 171 11.05 2.98 -5.62
C ALA A 171 12.34 2.69 -4.85
N GLY A 172 13.26 3.65 -4.90
CA GLY A 172 14.62 3.55 -4.37
C GLY A 172 15.47 4.67 -4.95
N LYS A 173 16.73 4.72 -4.52
CA LYS A 173 17.76 5.55 -5.15
C LYS A 173 17.85 5.24 -6.64
N GLU A 174 18.27 6.23 -7.42
CA GLU A 174 18.26 6.12 -8.88
C GLU A 174 19.11 4.96 -9.40
N SER A 175 20.31 4.75 -8.85
CA SER A 175 21.20 3.64 -9.21
C SER A 175 20.53 2.28 -9.00
N VAL A 176 19.96 2.05 -7.82
CA VAL A 176 19.27 0.80 -7.45
C VAL A 176 18.03 0.59 -8.32
N ARG A 177 17.28 1.66 -8.59
CA ARG A 177 16.10 1.62 -9.47
C ARG A 177 16.48 1.27 -10.91
N ARG A 178 17.58 1.82 -11.44
CA ARG A 178 18.07 1.48 -12.79
C ARG A 178 18.42 0.00 -12.91
N LEU A 179 19.12 -0.56 -11.91
CA LEU A 179 19.45 -1.98 -11.86
C LEU A 179 18.18 -2.86 -11.80
N ALA A 180 17.23 -2.52 -10.94
CA ALA A 180 15.97 -3.27 -10.83
C ALA A 180 15.14 -3.22 -12.13
N LEU A 181 15.16 -2.09 -12.83
CA LEU A 181 14.51 -1.96 -14.14
C LEU A 181 15.18 -2.81 -15.21
N ALA A 182 16.51 -2.88 -15.23
CA ALA A 182 17.27 -3.75 -16.14
C ALA A 182 16.89 -5.22 -15.90
N GLY A 183 17.01 -5.72 -14.67
CA GLY A 183 16.64 -7.10 -14.35
C GLY A 183 15.16 -7.42 -14.64
N TYR A 184 14.25 -6.45 -14.48
CA TYR A 184 12.86 -6.63 -14.86
C TYR A 184 12.66 -6.74 -16.39
N ARG A 185 13.41 -5.99 -17.19
CA ARG A 185 13.39 -6.11 -18.65
C ARG A 185 13.91 -7.47 -19.09
N ASP A 186 14.97 -7.96 -18.46
CA ASP A 186 15.54 -9.28 -18.74
C ASP A 186 14.53 -10.39 -18.41
N PHE A 187 13.89 -10.31 -17.23
CA PHE A 187 12.80 -11.21 -16.87
C PHE A 187 11.66 -11.20 -17.90
N LEU A 188 11.21 -10.02 -18.35
CA LEU A 188 10.14 -9.91 -19.35
C LEU A 188 10.54 -10.51 -20.69
N SER A 189 11.79 -10.32 -21.11
CA SER A 189 12.33 -10.90 -22.34
C SER A 189 12.30 -12.44 -22.26
N ALA A 190 12.89 -13.00 -21.19
CA ALA A 190 12.90 -14.45 -20.94
C ALA A 190 11.49 -15.03 -20.82
N TYR A 191 10.59 -14.37 -20.10
CA TYR A 191 9.21 -14.79 -19.94
C TYR A 191 8.47 -14.83 -21.28
N ARG A 192 8.63 -13.81 -22.13
CA ARG A 192 8.00 -13.76 -23.45
C ARG A 192 8.54 -14.83 -24.39
N ALA A 193 9.85 -15.09 -24.35
CA ALA A 193 10.47 -16.16 -25.12
C ALA A 193 9.92 -17.53 -24.70
N ALA A 194 9.94 -17.83 -23.39
CA ALA A 194 9.38 -19.07 -22.84
C ALA A 194 7.89 -19.21 -23.17
N ARG A 195 7.11 -18.13 -23.06
CA ARG A 195 5.68 -18.16 -23.41
C ARG A 195 5.43 -18.47 -24.88
N ARG A 196 6.24 -17.94 -25.80
CA ARG A 196 6.11 -18.27 -27.24
C ARG A 196 6.44 -19.73 -27.52
N ALA A 197 7.53 -20.24 -26.93
CA ALA A 197 7.92 -21.65 -27.08
C ALA A 197 6.84 -22.60 -26.52
N TRP A 198 6.33 -22.31 -25.31
CA TRP A 198 5.27 -23.07 -24.68
C TRP A 198 3.97 -23.09 -25.51
N LEU A 199 3.56 -21.95 -26.07
CA LEU A 199 2.40 -21.88 -26.96
C LEU A 199 2.60 -22.65 -28.28
N ALA A 200 3.84 -22.85 -28.70
CA ALA A 200 4.19 -23.69 -29.84
C ALA A 200 4.31 -25.19 -29.48
N GLY A 201 3.98 -25.58 -28.25
CA GLY A 201 4.06 -26.97 -27.77
C GLY A 201 5.47 -27.41 -27.36
N ILE A 202 6.43 -26.50 -27.28
CA ILE A 202 7.80 -26.82 -26.85
C ILE A 202 7.85 -26.83 -25.32
N ASP A 203 8.38 -27.91 -24.76
CA ASP A 203 8.63 -28.01 -23.33
C ASP A 203 9.76 -27.04 -22.92
N VAL A 204 9.45 -26.11 -22.02
CA VAL A 204 10.33 -25.01 -21.63
C VAL A 204 10.16 -24.67 -20.17
N ILE A 205 11.25 -24.25 -19.53
CA ILE A 205 11.25 -23.77 -18.15
C ILE A 205 11.07 -22.25 -18.17
N PHE A 206 10.04 -21.75 -17.51
CA PHE A 206 9.80 -20.32 -17.35
C PHE A 206 10.77 -19.69 -16.34
N PRO A 207 11.13 -18.40 -16.49
CA PRO A 207 12.02 -17.74 -15.54
C PRO A 207 11.41 -17.64 -14.14
N ALA A 208 12.27 -17.65 -13.13
CA ALA A 208 11.89 -17.49 -11.73
C ALA A 208 11.07 -16.21 -11.53
N GLY A 209 10.02 -16.28 -10.71
CA GLY A 209 9.04 -15.19 -10.55
C GLY A 209 7.81 -15.29 -11.47
N THR A 210 7.73 -16.30 -12.33
CA THR A 210 6.52 -16.61 -13.12
C THR A 210 5.43 -17.24 -12.23
N TYR A 211 4.68 -16.41 -11.50
CA TYR A 211 3.68 -16.90 -10.55
C TYR A 211 2.29 -17.10 -11.17
N GLN A 212 1.79 -16.12 -11.93
CA GLN A 212 0.39 -16.13 -12.36
C GLN A 212 0.08 -17.25 -13.34
N LEU A 213 0.95 -17.48 -14.33
CA LEU A 213 0.75 -18.56 -15.30
C LEU A 213 0.88 -19.94 -14.64
N ALA A 214 1.88 -20.13 -13.78
CA ALA A 214 2.11 -21.38 -13.06
C ALA A 214 0.95 -21.78 -12.15
N ARG A 215 0.12 -20.83 -11.72
CA ARG A 215 -1.07 -21.10 -10.94
C ARG A 215 -2.22 -21.71 -11.74
N PHE A 216 -2.32 -21.41 -13.04
CA PHE A 216 -3.46 -21.79 -13.88
C PHE A 216 -3.10 -22.74 -15.02
N ALA A 217 -1.81 -23.00 -15.22
CA ALA A 217 -1.29 -23.88 -16.24
C ALA A 217 -0.15 -24.74 -15.66
N PRO A 218 -0.02 -26.01 -16.11
CA PRO A 218 1.02 -26.93 -15.64
C PRO A 218 2.37 -26.61 -16.32
N ILE A 219 2.95 -25.44 -16.01
CA ILE A 219 4.26 -25.03 -16.52
C ILE A 219 5.36 -25.29 -15.50
N ARG A 220 6.57 -25.58 -15.99
CA ARG A 220 7.77 -25.66 -15.15
C ARG A 220 8.37 -24.27 -14.99
N VAL A 221 8.79 -23.92 -13.78
CA VAL A 221 9.37 -22.61 -13.45
C VAL A 221 10.70 -22.81 -12.74
N ALA A 222 11.71 -22.02 -13.14
CA ALA A 222 13.01 -22.03 -12.48
C ALA A 222 12.87 -21.60 -11.00
N PRO A 223 13.71 -22.14 -10.09
CA PRO A 223 13.65 -21.79 -8.68
C PRO A 223 14.00 -20.31 -8.45
N LEU A 224 13.39 -19.70 -7.44
CA LEU A 224 13.80 -18.38 -6.97
C LEU A 224 15.17 -18.54 -6.29
N ILE A 225 16.21 -17.97 -6.89
CA ILE A 225 17.51 -17.88 -6.24
C ILE A 225 17.35 -16.85 -5.12
N SER A 226 17.38 -17.32 -3.87
CA SER A 226 17.42 -16.45 -2.71
C SER A 226 18.83 -15.86 -2.64
N THR A 227 19.03 -14.69 -3.24
CA THR A 227 20.18 -13.85 -2.89
C THR A 227 19.93 -13.37 -1.48
N GLY A 228 20.69 -13.90 -0.52
CA GLY A 228 20.65 -13.51 0.89
C GLY A 228 20.99 -12.05 1.12
#